data_AF-A0A835Z1V2-F1
#
_entry.id   AF-A0A835Z1V2-F1
#
_cell.length_a   1.000
_cell.length_b   1.000
_cell.length_c   1.000
_cell.angle_alpha   90.00
_cell.angle_beta   90.00
_cell.angle_gamma   90.00
#
_symmetry.space_group_name_H-M   'P 1'
#
loop_
_entity.id
_entity.type
_entity.pdbx_description
1 polymer ?
#
loop_
_entity_poly.entity_id
_entity_poly.type
_entity_poly.pdbx_seq_one_letter_code
_entity_poly.pdbx_strand_id
1 'polypeptide(L)'
;MLLHGLLVEHRTDFDVVVLVTPEISPAERALFMQAGAIVTEVEKFTIPNPDWPAYNDVATKLHVWTLLQYSRIVYLDSDIVVCSQPDTILDACPVGSSFCAVLDQGQNGEREGFCNTGVFVVQPNMSVFQELNANKSAMADLRYADQDWLNQIYSNYTHLDDRFNEASALRFDNKMRQCRVGTTVFMHGKFWELGERFPKWEEEAGFEFPWKQAFREVKVPISLGNFVESAVVKEVA
;
A
#
# COMPACT_ATOMS: atom_id res chain seq x y z
N MET A 1 6.44 -8.61 5.56
CA MET A 1 6.96 -8.62 4.18
C MET A 1 7.26 -7.22 3.67
N LEU A 2 6.28 -6.33 3.52
CA LEU A 2 6.53 -4.93 3.12
C LEU A 2 7.63 -4.25 3.95
N LEU A 3 7.50 -4.29 5.27
CA LEU A 3 8.53 -3.75 6.19
C LEU A 3 9.89 -4.42 6.04
N HIS A 4 9.94 -5.71 5.72
CA HIS A 4 11.21 -6.40 5.47
C HIS A 4 11.88 -5.90 4.20
N GLY A 5 11.11 -5.80 3.11
CA GLY A 5 11.59 -5.24 1.86
C GLY A 5 12.15 -3.83 2.08
N LEU A 6 11.40 -2.96 2.76
CA LEU A 6 11.80 -1.58 3.01
C LEU A 6 13.01 -1.46 3.96
N LEU A 7 12.98 -2.11 5.12
CA LEU A 7 13.92 -1.87 6.22
C LEU A 7 15.13 -2.81 6.21
N VAL A 8 15.00 -4.01 5.65
CA VAL A 8 16.05 -5.05 5.70
C VAL A 8 16.71 -5.26 4.34
N GLU A 9 15.92 -5.49 3.30
CA GLU A 9 16.43 -5.81 1.95
C GLU A 9 16.97 -4.56 1.24
N HIS A 10 16.14 -3.53 1.12
CA HIS A 10 16.50 -2.32 0.37
C HIS A 10 17.11 -1.22 1.23
N ARG A 11 16.94 -1.30 2.57
CA ARG A 11 17.49 -0.39 3.58
C ARG A 11 17.35 1.08 3.18
N THR A 12 16.11 1.50 2.98
CA THR A 12 15.83 2.90 2.65
C THR A 12 16.37 3.83 3.76
N ASP A 13 16.92 4.98 3.37
CA ASP A 13 17.39 6.01 4.31
C ASP A 13 16.23 6.88 4.84
N PHE A 14 15.01 6.56 4.42
CA PHE A 14 13.80 7.29 4.72
C PHE A 14 13.05 6.74 5.94
N ASP A 15 12.27 7.63 6.59
CA ASP A 15 11.36 7.22 7.66
C ASP A 15 10.33 6.22 7.11
N VAL A 16 10.24 5.04 7.72
CA VAL A 16 9.20 4.05 7.44
C VAL A 16 8.12 4.14 8.50
N VAL A 17 6.96 4.71 8.15
CA VAL A 17 5.85 4.92 9.10
C VAL A 17 4.76 3.89 8.88
N VAL A 18 4.30 3.27 9.96
CA VAL A 18 3.22 2.30 9.95
C VAL A 18 2.00 2.88 10.64
N LEU A 19 0.92 3.05 9.87
CA LEU A 19 -0.38 3.43 10.43
C LEU A 19 -1.05 2.19 11.04
N VAL A 20 -1.42 2.30 12.32
CA VAL A 20 -2.10 1.24 13.06
C VAL A 20 -3.40 1.75 13.67
N THR A 21 -4.41 0.88 13.76
CA THR A 21 -5.64 1.19 14.51
C THR A 21 -5.49 0.78 15.99
N PRO A 22 -6.39 1.24 16.88
CA PRO A 22 -6.41 0.83 18.29
C PRO A 22 -6.50 -0.69 18.51
N GLU A 23 -6.97 -1.44 17.52
CA GLU A 23 -7.15 -2.90 17.55
C GLU A 23 -5.83 -3.68 17.49
N ILE A 24 -4.76 -3.06 16.99
CA ILE A 24 -3.43 -3.69 16.94
C ILE A 24 -2.83 -3.74 18.34
N SER A 25 -2.45 -4.94 18.79
CA SER A 25 -1.97 -5.14 20.15
C SER A 25 -0.62 -4.43 20.40
N PRO A 26 -0.32 -4.04 21.65
CA PRO A 26 0.99 -3.47 21.99
C PRO A 26 2.17 -4.37 21.61
N ALA A 27 1.98 -5.70 21.65
CA ALA A 27 3.00 -6.67 21.25
C ALA A 27 3.27 -6.59 19.74
N GLU A 28 2.23 -6.54 18.89
CA GLU A 28 2.40 -6.38 17.44
C GLU A 28 3.05 -5.05 17.08
N ARG A 29 2.63 -3.96 17.74
CA ARG A 29 3.26 -2.63 17.55
C ARG A 29 4.74 -2.65 17.91
N ALA A 30 5.10 -3.33 19.00
CA ALA A 30 6.49 -3.48 19.41
C ALA A 30 7.34 -4.21 18.35
N LEU A 31 6.77 -5.16 17.62
CA LEU A 31 7.46 -5.84 16.53
C LEU A 31 7.72 -4.91 15.34
N PHE A 32 6.79 -4.01 14.99
CA PHE A 32 7.04 -2.99 13.96
C PHE A 32 8.14 -2.01 14.39
N MET A 33 8.10 -1.54 15.65
CA MET A 33 9.14 -0.67 16.19
C MET A 33 10.51 -1.34 16.24
N GLN A 34 10.57 -2.62 16.63
CA GLN A 34 11.80 -3.40 16.64
C GLN A 34 12.39 -3.59 15.24
N ALA A 35 11.55 -3.66 14.21
CA ALA A 35 11.99 -3.70 12.81
C ALA A 35 12.55 -2.36 12.32
N GLY A 36 12.37 -1.27 13.07
CA GLY A 36 12.82 0.08 12.72
C GLY A 36 11.71 1.00 12.18
N ALA A 37 10.45 0.57 12.21
CA ALA A 37 9.34 1.39 11.77
C ALA A 37 8.86 2.37 12.86
N ILE A 38 8.40 3.55 12.45
CA ILE A 38 7.71 4.52 13.28
C ILE A 38 6.22 4.14 13.31
N VAL A 39 5.70 3.72 14.46
CA VAL A 39 4.29 3.36 14.60
C VAL A 39 3.46 4.61 14.93
N THR A 40 2.46 4.90 14.09
CA THR A 40 1.52 6.01 14.31
C THR A 40 0.12 5.43 14.46
N GLU A 41 -0.47 5.57 15.64
CA GLU A 41 -1.88 5.20 15.86
C GLU A 41 -2.80 6.23 15.20
N VAL A 42 -3.81 5.74 14.49
CA VAL A 42 -4.85 6.54 13.83
C VAL A 42 -6.22 5.97 14.12
N GLU A 43 -7.23 6.84 14.13
CA GLU A 43 -8.62 6.43 14.25
C GLU A 43 -9.06 5.68 12.99
N LYS A 44 -9.98 4.73 13.16
CA LYS A 44 -10.48 3.91 12.06
C LYS A 44 -11.35 4.75 11.12
N PHE A 45 -11.04 4.75 9.83
CA PHE A 45 -11.85 5.44 8.81
C PHE A 45 -12.80 4.45 8.14
N THR A 46 -13.85 4.06 8.86
CA THR A 46 -14.84 3.09 8.36
C THR A 46 -15.85 3.71 7.40
N ILE A 47 -15.88 3.24 6.16
CA ILE A 47 -16.90 3.51 5.13
C ILE A 47 -17.63 2.19 4.86
N PRO A 48 -18.91 2.04 5.24
CA PRO A 48 -19.63 0.79 5.02
C PRO A 48 -19.70 0.41 3.54
N ASN A 49 -19.22 -0.79 3.21
CA ASN A 49 -19.36 -1.43 1.91
C ASN A 49 -20.15 -2.74 2.08
N PRO A 50 -21.46 -2.75 1.75
CA PRO A 50 -22.31 -3.92 1.95
C PRO A 50 -21.87 -5.15 1.15
N ASP A 51 -21.32 -4.93 -0.06
CA ASP A 51 -20.91 -5.99 -0.97
C ASP A 51 -19.57 -6.61 -0.55
N TRP A 52 -18.67 -5.79 0.01
CA TRP A 52 -17.36 -6.22 0.49
C TRP A 52 -17.01 -5.64 1.87
N PRO A 53 -17.55 -6.21 2.97
CA PRO A 53 -17.29 -5.70 4.33
C PRO A 53 -15.81 -5.67 4.74
N ALA A 54 -14.97 -6.51 4.14
CA ALA A 54 -13.52 -6.48 4.35
C ALA A 54 -12.86 -5.17 3.85
N TYR A 55 -13.56 -4.41 3.02
CA TYR A 55 -13.14 -3.12 2.49
C TYR A 55 -13.72 -1.95 3.28
N ASN A 56 -14.38 -2.20 4.42
CA ASN A 56 -14.98 -1.12 5.20
C ASN A 56 -13.95 -0.11 5.69
N ASP A 57 -12.73 -0.55 5.96
CA ASP A 57 -11.76 0.25 6.68
C ASP A 57 -10.58 0.70 5.81
N VAL A 58 -10.56 0.32 4.52
CA VAL A 58 -9.47 0.61 3.57
C VAL A 58 -9.18 2.10 3.40
N ALA A 59 -10.11 2.97 3.81
CA ALA A 59 -9.93 4.41 3.80
C ALA A 59 -9.14 4.93 5.02
N THR A 60 -8.77 4.09 6.00
CA THR A 60 -7.96 4.55 7.13
C THR A 60 -6.57 4.98 6.66
N LYS A 61 -6.09 4.45 5.54
CA LYS A 61 -4.93 4.97 4.82
C LYS A 61 -4.97 6.46 4.49
N LEU A 62 -6.15 7.07 4.38
CA LEU A 62 -6.28 8.51 4.12
C LEU A 62 -5.72 9.39 5.26
N HIS A 63 -5.43 8.81 6.43
CA HIS A 63 -4.68 9.50 7.48
C HIS A 63 -3.26 9.93 7.06
N VAL A 64 -2.73 9.46 5.92
CA VAL A 64 -1.45 9.96 5.38
C VAL A 64 -1.46 11.48 5.16
N TRP A 65 -2.62 12.07 4.87
CA TRP A 65 -2.76 13.53 4.73
C TRP A 65 -2.59 14.29 6.06
N THR A 66 -2.70 13.63 7.21
CA THR A 66 -2.55 14.27 8.53
C THR A 66 -1.10 14.28 9.01
N LEU A 67 -0.18 13.62 8.30
CA LEU A 67 1.22 13.52 8.69
C LEU A 67 2.01 14.78 8.29
N LEU A 68 1.63 15.93 8.85
CA LEU A 68 2.13 17.26 8.46
C LEU A 68 3.61 17.50 8.78
N GLN A 69 4.25 16.63 9.56
CA GLN A 69 5.70 16.64 9.75
C GLN A 69 6.48 16.22 8.48
N TYR A 70 5.75 15.82 7.44
CA TYR A 70 6.27 15.27 6.19
C TYR A 70 5.93 16.18 5.00
N SER A 71 6.91 16.42 4.13
CA SER A 71 6.77 17.24 2.91
C SER A 71 6.18 16.45 1.76
N ARG A 72 6.63 15.21 1.59
CA ARG A 72 6.15 14.24 0.60
C ARG A 72 6.11 12.85 1.23
N ILE A 73 5.15 12.04 0.79
CA ILE A 73 4.91 10.68 1.27
C ILE A 73 4.74 9.77 0.06
N VAL A 74 5.50 8.67 -0.01
CA VAL A 74 5.09 7.49 -0.80
C VAL A 74 4.25 6.61 0.09
N TYR A 75 3.01 6.40 -0.31
CA TYR A 75 2.13 5.44 0.30
C TYR A 75 2.24 4.09 -0.39
N LEU A 76 2.28 3.01 0.41
CA LEU A 76 2.26 1.62 -0.04
C LEU A 76 1.22 0.83 0.77
N ASP A 77 0.26 0.20 0.09
CA ASP A 77 -0.66 -0.76 0.70
C ASP A 77 0.11 -1.93 1.33
N SER A 78 -0.42 -2.50 2.42
CA SER A 78 0.27 -3.55 3.18
C SER A 78 0.44 -4.88 2.43
N ASP A 79 -0.25 -5.05 1.30
CA ASP A 79 -0.11 -6.20 0.40
C ASP A 79 0.87 -5.99 -0.76
N ILE A 80 1.62 -4.89 -0.76
CA ILE A 80 2.70 -4.62 -1.71
C ILE A 80 3.97 -5.44 -1.41
N VAL A 81 4.58 -5.99 -2.47
CA VAL A 81 5.94 -6.53 -2.45
C VAL A 81 6.89 -5.52 -3.09
N VAL A 82 7.90 -5.09 -2.33
CA VAL A 82 8.90 -4.13 -2.80
C VAL A 82 10.10 -4.90 -3.39
N CYS A 83 10.32 -4.82 -4.70
CA CYS A 83 11.50 -5.43 -5.35
C CYS A 83 12.65 -4.42 -5.61
N SER A 84 12.53 -3.16 -5.17
CA SER A 84 13.58 -2.13 -5.30
C SER A 84 13.44 -0.99 -4.30
N GLN A 85 14.45 -0.12 -4.25
CA GLN A 85 14.41 1.07 -3.41
C GLN A 85 13.18 1.95 -3.70
N PRO A 86 12.35 2.24 -2.68
CA PRO A 86 11.14 3.06 -2.81
C PRO A 86 11.44 4.51 -3.21
N ASP A 87 12.66 4.96 -2.99
CA ASP A 87 13.16 6.30 -3.28
C ASP A 87 12.95 6.70 -4.75
N THR A 88 13.06 5.72 -5.64
CA THR A 88 12.82 5.90 -7.08
C THR A 88 11.39 6.34 -7.41
N ILE A 89 10.42 6.07 -6.52
CA ILE A 89 9.02 6.52 -6.67
C ILE A 89 8.90 8.02 -6.35
N LEU A 90 9.64 8.51 -5.35
CA LEU A 90 9.69 9.95 -5.02
C LEU A 90 10.35 10.74 -6.14
N ASP A 91 11.44 10.22 -6.72
CA ASP A 91 12.12 10.85 -7.85
C ASP A 91 11.25 10.92 -9.11
N ALA A 92 10.41 9.88 -9.32
CA ALA A 92 9.48 9.82 -10.43
C ALA A 92 8.27 10.76 -10.27
N CYS A 93 8.01 11.27 -9.07
CA CYS A 93 6.95 12.24 -8.78
C CYS A 93 7.56 13.65 -8.67
N PRO A 94 7.42 14.51 -9.70
CA PRO A 94 8.03 15.83 -9.72
C PRO A 94 7.62 16.70 -8.52
N VAL A 95 8.57 17.48 -8.01
CA VAL A 95 8.29 18.47 -6.97
C VAL A 95 7.23 19.45 -7.48
N GLY A 96 6.19 19.66 -6.69
CA GLY A 96 5.03 20.49 -7.06
C GLY A 96 3.82 19.70 -7.57
N SER A 97 3.97 18.41 -7.88
CA SER A 97 2.82 17.53 -8.11
C SER A 97 1.99 17.38 -6.83
N SER A 98 0.67 17.56 -6.95
CA SER A 98 -0.27 17.41 -5.82
C SER A 98 -0.53 15.95 -5.47
N PHE A 99 -0.51 15.08 -6.48
CA PHE A 99 -0.71 13.63 -6.37
C PHE A 99 -0.07 12.93 -7.56
N CYS A 100 0.66 11.85 -7.29
CA CYS A 100 1.22 10.97 -8.32
C CYS A 100 0.77 9.53 -8.07
N ALA A 101 0.31 8.83 -9.09
CA ALA A 101 -0.12 7.44 -8.95
C ALA A 101 0.02 6.72 -10.29
N VAL A 102 -0.10 5.39 -10.26
CA VAL A 102 -0.09 4.55 -11.45
C VAL A 102 -1.51 4.40 -11.98
N LEU A 103 -1.66 4.30 -13.30
CA LEU A 103 -2.96 4.05 -13.94
C LEU A 103 -3.52 2.71 -13.45
N ASP A 104 -4.81 2.67 -13.13
CA ASP A 104 -5.54 1.43 -12.88
C ASP A 104 -5.74 0.70 -14.21
N GLN A 105 -4.99 -0.37 -14.41
CA GLN A 105 -5.08 -1.24 -15.59
C GLN A 105 -6.31 -2.19 -15.54
N GLY A 106 -7.28 -1.91 -14.65
CA GLY A 106 -8.45 -2.72 -14.31
C GLY A 106 -9.50 -2.95 -15.43
N GLN A 107 -10.60 -3.60 -15.04
CA GLN A 107 -11.49 -4.40 -15.90
C GLN A 107 -12.00 -3.69 -17.17
N ASN A 108 -11.52 -4.15 -18.33
CA ASN A 108 -12.12 -3.95 -19.67
C ASN A 108 -12.53 -2.50 -20.04
N GLY A 109 -11.81 -1.50 -19.54
CA GLY A 109 -12.06 -0.09 -19.87
C GLY A 109 -13.15 0.62 -19.04
N GLU A 110 -13.78 -0.05 -18.07
CA GLU A 110 -14.78 0.60 -17.19
C GLU A 110 -14.18 1.70 -16.28
N ARG A 111 -12.85 1.71 -16.13
CA ARG A 111 -12.11 2.65 -15.29
C ARG A 111 -10.98 3.33 -16.06
N GLU A 112 -11.20 3.58 -17.34
CA GLU A 112 -10.23 4.30 -18.17
C GLU A 112 -9.86 5.64 -17.53
N GLY A 113 -8.56 5.88 -17.35
CA GLY A 113 -8.03 7.10 -16.73
C GLY A 113 -7.94 7.08 -15.20
N PHE A 114 -8.58 6.13 -14.50
CA PHE A 114 -8.47 6.05 -13.04
C PHE A 114 -7.05 5.65 -12.64
N CYS A 115 -6.58 6.14 -11.50
CA CYS A 115 -5.40 5.63 -10.83
C CYS A 115 -5.73 4.48 -9.89
N ASN A 116 -4.78 3.56 -9.71
CA ASN A 116 -4.76 2.61 -8.61
C ASN A 116 -4.19 3.29 -7.36
N THR A 117 -4.82 3.08 -6.20
CA THR A 117 -4.44 3.77 -4.94
C THR A 117 -3.73 2.87 -3.92
N GLY A 118 -3.17 1.75 -4.38
CA GLY A 118 -2.27 0.93 -3.58
C GLY A 118 -0.84 1.44 -3.52
N VAL A 119 -0.43 2.27 -4.50
CA VAL A 119 0.82 3.04 -4.48
C VAL A 119 0.55 4.44 -5.00
N PHE A 120 0.88 5.46 -4.21
CA PHE A 120 0.79 6.85 -4.65
C PHE A 120 1.79 7.74 -3.89
N VAL A 121 2.08 8.90 -4.45
CA VAL A 121 2.85 9.97 -3.81
C VAL A 121 1.93 11.15 -3.53
N VAL A 122 2.02 11.71 -2.32
CA VAL A 122 1.21 12.84 -1.91
C VAL A 122 1.98 13.84 -1.05
N GLN A 123 1.52 15.09 -1.05
CA GLN A 123 1.89 16.09 -0.05
C GLN A 123 0.83 16.13 1.06
N PRO A 124 1.19 15.85 2.33
CA PRO A 124 0.26 15.93 3.44
C PRO A 124 -0.41 17.29 3.53
N ASN A 125 -1.73 17.29 3.72
CA ASN A 125 -2.52 18.51 3.78
C ASN A 125 -3.77 18.30 4.64
N MET A 126 -3.83 18.99 5.77
CA MET A 126 -4.93 18.88 6.73
C MET A 126 -6.27 19.33 6.14
N SER A 127 -6.29 20.33 5.26
CA SER A 127 -7.53 20.78 4.62
C SER A 127 -8.11 19.70 3.70
N VAL A 128 -7.26 18.96 2.99
CA VAL A 128 -7.70 17.81 2.18
C VAL A 128 -8.25 16.70 3.08
N PHE A 129 -7.57 16.38 4.20
CA PHE A 129 -8.09 15.41 5.15
C PHE A 129 -9.44 15.82 5.77
N GLN A 130 -9.62 17.10 6.09
CA GLN A 130 -10.89 17.63 6.60
C GLN A 130 -12.01 17.51 5.56
N GLU A 131 -11.71 17.77 4.29
CA GLU A 131 -12.66 17.58 3.18
C GLU A 131 -13.01 16.10 2.99
N LEU A 132 -12.02 15.20 3.05
CA LEU A 132 -12.23 13.75 3.02
C LEU A 132 -13.19 13.31 4.13
N ASN A 133 -12.93 13.76 5.36
CA ASN A 133 -13.76 13.41 6.51
C ASN A 133 -15.19 14.00 6.41
N ALA A 134 -15.32 15.23 5.89
CA ALA A 134 -16.63 15.87 5.68
C ALA A 134 -17.49 15.15 4.61
N ASN A 135 -16.85 14.50 3.64
CA ASN A 135 -17.52 13.79 2.55
C ASN A 135 -17.59 12.26 2.75
N LYS A 136 -17.17 11.76 3.92
CA LYS A 136 -17.14 10.33 4.26
C LYS A 136 -18.45 9.58 3.94
N SER A 137 -19.61 10.22 4.13
CA SER A 137 -20.91 9.62 3.80
C SER A 137 -21.12 9.42 2.30
N ALA A 138 -20.64 10.35 1.46
CA ALA A 138 -20.75 10.24 0.01
C ALA A 138 -19.86 9.12 -0.55
N MET A 139 -18.76 8.81 0.13
CA MET A 139 -17.88 7.70 -0.25
C MET A 139 -18.53 6.33 -0.07
N ALA A 140 -19.57 6.19 0.75
CA ALA A 140 -20.28 4.93 0.96
C ALA A 140 -21.08 4.48 -0.27
N ASP A 141 -21.41 5.41 -1.16
CA ASP A 141 -22.10 5.12 -2.43
C ASP A 141 -21.12 4.70 -3.55
N LEU A 142 -19.81 4.71 -3.28
CA LEU A 142 -18.76 4.35 -4.24
C LEU A 142 -18.39 2.87 -4.15
N ARG A 143 -18.13 2.27 -5.31
CA ARG A 143 -17.79 0.84 -5.41
C ARG A 143 -16.43 0.54 -4.78
N TYR A 144 -15.45 1.39 -5.03
CA TYR A 144 -14.11 1.30 -4.48
C TYR A 144 -13.80 2.58 -3.67
N ALA A 145 -14.46 2.71 -2.52
CA ALA A 145 -14.52 3.89 -1.66
C ALA A 145 -13.36 4.90 -1.79
N ASP A 146 -12.18 4.55 -1.25
CA ASP A 146 -10.98 5.38 -1.26
C ASP A 146 -10.47 5.66 -2.67
N GLN A 147 -10.40 4.65 -3.54
CA GLN A 147 -9.85 4.79 -4.88
C GLN A 147 -10.73 5.66 -5.77
N ASP A 148 -12.03 5.43 -5.76
CA ASP A 148 -13.00 6.19 -6.55
C ASP A 148 -13.03 7.65 -6.09
N TRP A 149 -12.97 7.88 -4.77
CA TRP A 149 -12.94 9.24 -4.24
C TRP A 149 -11.66 9.98 -4.60
N LEU A 150 -10.49 9.35 -4.42
CA LEU A 150 -9.20 9.95 -4.79
C LEU A 150 -9.16 10.30 -6.29
N ASN A 151 -9.76 9.49 -7.16
CA ASN A 151 -9.89 9.79 -8.58
C ASN A 151 -10.83 10.96 -8.89
N GLN A 152 -11.83 11.24 -8.05
CA GLN A 152 -12.67 12.44 -8.20
C GLN A 152 -11.89 13.71 -7.86
N ILE A 153 -11.14 13.71 -6.75
CA ILE A 153 -10.42 14.91 -6.29
C ILE A 153 -9.08 15.14 -7.02
N TYR A 154 -8.46 14.08 -7.54
CA TYR A 154 -7.21 14.12 -8.30
C TYR A 154 -7.42 13.67 -9.75
N SER A 155 -8.43 14.19 -10.42
CA SER A 155 -8.73 13.85 -11.83
C SER A 155 -7.61 14.17 -12.83
N ASN A 156 -6.66 15.05 -12.47
CA ASN A 156 -5.47 15.39 -13.26
C ASN A 156 -4.19 15.09 -12.47
N TYR A 157 -4.06 13.87 -11.96
CA TYR A 157 -2.87 13.41 -11.25
C TYR A 157 -1.67 13.24 -12.19
N THR A 158 -0.47 13.20 -11.62
CA THR A 158 0.74 12.89 -12.39
C THR A 158 0.88 11.37 -12.52
N HIS A 159 0.96 10.88 -13.76
CA HIS A 159 1.12 9.46 -14.03
C HIS A 159 2.52 8.97 -13.68
N LEU A 160 2.59 7.96 -12.81
CA LEU A 160 3.78 7.17 -12.57
C LEU A 160 3.85 6.00 -13.55
N ASP A 161 5.07 5.51 -13.80
CA ASP A 161 5.30 4.31 -14.62
C ASP A 161 4.64 3.07 -13.99
N ASP A 162 4.03 2.23 -14.82
CA ASP A 162 3.30 1.02 -14.40
C ASP A 162 4.15 0.09 -13.52
N ARG A 163 5.48 0.11 -13.65
CA ARG A 163 6.39 -0.68 -12.83
C ARG A 163 6.30 -0.38 -11.33
N PHE A 164 5.75 0.76 -10.92
CA PHE A 164 5.65 1.15 -9.52
C PHE A 164 4.39 0.62 -8.83
N ASN A 165 3.43 0.08 -9.59
CA ASN A 165 2.22 -0.52 -9.07
C ASN A 165 1.64 -1.53 -10.07
N GLU A 166 2.45 -2.54 -10.43
CA GLU A 166 2.02 -3.54 -11.40
C GLU A 166 1.00 -4.48 -10.73
N ALA A 167 -0.28 -4.23 -10.99
CA ALA A 167 -1.42 -5.05 -10.56
C ALA A 167 -1.38 -6.42 -11.24
N SER A 168 -0.67 -7.40 -10.66
CA SER A 168 -0.63 -8.76 -11.20
C SER A 168 -1.88 -9.56 -10.79
N ALA A 169 -3.08 -9.03 -11.03
CA ALA A 169 -4.33 -9.78 -10.81
C ALA A 169 -4.48 -10.96 -11.78
N LEU A 170 -3.76 -10.97 -12.91
CA LEU A 170 -4.25 -11.71 -14.08
C LEU A 170 -3.28 -12.63 -14.79
N ARG A 171 -1.99 -12.71 -14.42
CA ARG A 171 -1.09 -13.73 -15.00
C ARG A 171 -0.01 -14.15 -14.02
N PHE A 172 -0.21 -15.27 -13.35
CA PHE A 172 0.85 -16.10 -12.76
C PHE A 172 1.72 -16.75 -13.88
N ASP A 173 2.05 -15.98 -14.91
CA ASP A 173 2.94 -16.39 -15.99
C ASP A 173 4.40 -16.02 -15.64
N ASN A 174 5.29 -16.15 -16.61
CA ASN A 174 6.72 -15.88 -16.50
C ASN A 174 7.09 -14.49 -15.92
N LYS A 175 6.15 -13.56 -15.70
CA LYS A 175 6.39 -12.26 -15.07
C LYS A 175 6.70 -12.32 -13.57
N MET A 176 6.07 -13.20 -12.79
CA MET A 176 6.45 -13.39 -11.36
C MET A 176 7.86 -13.99 -11.20
N ARG A 177 8.40 -14.60 -12.26
CA ARG A 177 9.80 -15.11 -12.29
C ARG A 177 10.83 -13.97 -12.31
N GLN A 178 10.39 -12.73 -12.47
CA GLN A 178 11.23 -11.55 -12.55
C GLN A 178 10.63 -10.44 -11.68
N CYS A 179 10.76 -10.53 -10.34
CA CYS A 179 10.93 -9.29 -9.55
C CYS A 179 12.12 -8.58 -10.22
N ARG A 180 11.85 -7.62 -11.10
CA ARG A 180 12.90 -6.87 -11.78
C ARG A 180 13.38 -5.82 -10.79
N VAL A 181 14.70 -5.62 -10.74
CA VAL A 181 15.29 -4.48 -10.03
C VAL A 181 14.65 -3.21 -10.61
N GLY A 182 13.91 -2.48 -9.77
CA GLY A 182 13.19 -1.26 -10.13
C GLY A 182 11.67 -1.41 -10.22
N THR A 183 11.10 -2.57 -9.87
CA THR A 183 9.65 -2.83 -9.90
C THR A 183 9.09 -2.98 -8.48
N THR A 184 7.96 -2.35 -8.21
CA THR A 184 7.12 -2.62 -7.04
C THR A 184 5.95 -3.48 -7.53
N VAL A 185 5.90 -4.73 -7.08
CA VAL A 185 4.93 -5.71 -7.58
C VAL A 185 3.77 -5.82 -6.58
N PHE A 186 2.55 -5.62 -7.07
CA PHE A 186 1.34 -5.85 -6.31
C PHE A 186 0.82 -7.27 -6.58
N MET A 187 0.52 -8.02 -5.52
CA MET A 187 -0.24 -9.26 -5.66
C MET A 187 -1.69 -9.01 -5.22
N HIS A 188 -2.65 -9.14 -6.16
CA HIS A 188 -4.08 -9.18 -5.82
C HIS A 188 -4.39 -10.49 -5.09
N GLY A 189 -4.19 -10.48 -3.79
CA GLY A 189 -4.43 -11.59 -2.90
C GLY A 189 -3.67 -11.38 -1.61
N LYS A 190 -4.37 -11.45 -0.48
CA LYS A 190 -3.75 -11.50 0.83
C LYS A 190 -2.85 -12.74 0.87
N PHE A 191 -1.55 -12.58 0.65
CA PHE A 191 -0.61 -13.69 0.41
C PHE A 191 -0.53 -14.67 1.59
N TRP A 192 -0.88 -14.20 2.78
CA TRP A 192 -1.06 -15.04 3.95
C TRP A 192 -2.20 -16.06 3.82
N GLU A 193 -3.21 -15.78 3.00
CA GLU A 193 -4.26 -16.73 2.63
C GLU A 193 -3.80 -17.69 1.51
N LEU A 194 -2.87 -17.25 0.64
CA LEU A 194 -2.37 -18.06 -0.47
C LEU A 194 -1.51 -19.24 -0.01
N GLY A 195 -0.76 -19.10 1.08
CA GLY A 195 0.05 -20.17 1.66
C GLY A 195 -0.77 -21.38 2.13
N GLU A 196 -2.00 -21.14 2.62
CA GLU A 196 -2.93 -22.20 3.03
C GLU A 196 -3.70 -22.76 1.83
N ARG A 197 -4.01 -21.91 0.84
CA ARG A 197 -4.90 -22.25 -0.27
C ARG A 197 -4.18 -22.93 -1.44
N PHE A 198 -2.87 -22.73 -1.60
CA PHE A 198 -2.09 -23.25 -2.75
C PHE A 198 -0.70 -23.81 -2.38
N PRO A 199 -0.62 -24.84 -1.50
CA PRO A 199 0.66 -25.37 -1.01
C PRO A 199 1.51 -26.07 -2.08
N LYS A 200 0.92 -26.56 -3.19
CA LYS A 200 1.63 -27.34 -4.23
C LYS A 200 2.31 -26.50 -5.31
N TRP A 201 1.97 -25.21 -5.41
CA TRP A 201 2.40 -24.40 -6.54
C TRP A 201 3.89 -24.05 -6.52
N GLU A 202 4.49 -23.88 -5.35
CA GLU A 202 5.94 -23.63 -5.27
C GLU A 202 6.75 -24.86 -5.69
N GLU A 203 6.27 -26.06 -5.33
CA GLU A 203 6.88 -27.32 -5.72
C GLU A 203 6.75 -27.55 -7.24
N GLU A 204 5.59 -27.23 -7.81
CA GLU A 204 5.34 -27.31 -9.26
C GLU A 204 6.08 -26.22 -10.06
N ALA A 205 6.28 -25.03 -9.47
CA ALA A 205 6.97 -23.91 -10.12
C ALA A 205 8.49 -23.94 -9.93
N GLY A 206 9.01 -24.76 -9.02
CA GLY A 206 10.44 -24.93 -8.76
C GLY A 206 11.11 -23.69 -8.14
N PHE A 207 10.35 -22.82 -7.47
CA PHE A 207 10.88 -21.63 -6.79
C PHE A 207 10.07 -21.33 -5.52
N GLU A 208 10.72 -20.72 -4.53
CA GLU A 208 10.07 -20.20 -3.32
C GLU A 208 9.69 -18.74 -3.54
N PHE A 209 8.46 -18.36 -3.22
CA PHE A 209 8.05 -16.98 -3.39
C PHE A 209 8.86 -16.06 -2.44
N PRO A 210 9.31 -14.86 -2.90
CA PRO A 210 10.07 -13.91 -2.08
C PRO A 210 9.41 -13.58 -0.73
N TRP A 211 8.07 -13.61 -0.67
CA TRP A 211 7.33 -13.37 0.56
C TRP A 211 7.59 -14.44 1.63
N LYS A 212 7.70 -15.73 1.27
CA LYS A 212 7.98 -16.80 2.23
C LYS A 212 9.39 -16.69 2.81
N GLN A 213 10.37 -16.30 1.99
CA GLN A 213 11.72 -15.99 2.46
C GLN A 213 11.68 -14.85 3.49
N ALA A 214 11.03 -13.73 3.14
CA ALA A 214 10.88 -12.59 4.06
C ALA A 214 10.15 -12.97 5.37
N PHE A 215 9.13 -13.84 5.34
CA PHE A 215 8.45 -14.31 6.56
C PHE A 215 9.37 -15.13 7.47
N ARG A 216 10.22 -16.00 6.92
CA ARG A 216 11.17 -16.82 7.70
C ARG A 216 12.21 -15.96 8.41
N GLU A 217 12.65 -14.88 7.76
CA GLU A 217 13.67 -13.98 8.29
C GLU A 217 13.13 -13.06 9.39
N VAL A 218 11.89 -12.57 9.23
CA VAL A 218 11.29 -11.57 10.15
C VAL A 218 10.76 -12.19 11.45
N LYS A 219 10.36 -13.48 11.46
CA LYS A 219 9.81 -14.19 12.64
C LYS A 219 8.71 -13.42 13.41
N VAL A 220 8.01 -12.50 12.76
CA VAL A 220 6.86 -11.79 13.34
C VAL A 220 5.60 -12.58 13.00
N PRO A 221 4.92 -13.19 13.97
CA PRO A 221 3.57 -13.69 13.76
C PRO A 221 2.66 -12.46 13.62
N ILE A 222 2.30 -12.12 12.38
CA ILE A 222 1.28 -11.10 12.11
C ILE A 222 -0.06 -11.80 12.35
N SER A 223 -0.90 -11.28 13.27
CA SER A 223 -2.26 -11.77 13.37
C SER A 223 -3.01 -11.38 12.09
N LEU A 224 -3.47 -12.37 11.34
CA LEU A 224 -4.02 -12.21 9.98
C LEU A 224 -5.40 -11.54 9.93
N GLY A 225 -5.77 -10.75 10.93
CA GLY A 225 -7.11 -10.19 11.07
C GLY A 225 -7.17 -8.74 11.55
N ASN A 226 -6.09 -8.18 12.07
CA ASN A 226 -6.09 -6.81 12.58
C ASN A 226 -5.16 -5.94 11.74
N PHE A 227 -5.76 -4.91 11.15
CA PHE A 227 -5.30 -4.15 10.00
C PHE A 227 -4.02 -3.32 10.26
N VAL A 228 -2.96 -3.63 9.51
CA VAL A 228 -1.83 -2.72 9.29
C VAL A 228 -2.12 -2.01 7.97
N GLU A 229 -2.38 -0.70 8.04
CA GLU A 229 -2.95 -0.01 6.89
C GLU A 229 -1.90 0.51 5.91
N SER A 230 -0.62 0.65 6.28
CA SER A 230 0.39 1.11 5.30
C SER A 230 1.81 1.14 5.80
N ALA A 231 2.75 1.19 4.85
CA ALA A 231 4.07 1.76 5.07
C ALA A 231 4.22 3.05 4.26
N VAL A 232 4.63 4.12 4.93
CA VAL A 232 4.99 5.40 4.31
C VAL A 232 6.50 5.51 4.24
N VAL A 233 7.04 5.90 3.09
CA VAL A 233 8.47 6.19 2.90
C VAL A 233 8.63 7.68 2.56
N LYS A 234 9.54 8.40 3.24
CA LYS A 234 9.71 9.85 3.11
C LYS A 234 11.16 10.36 3.00
N GLU A 235 11.35 11.37 2.14
CA GLU A 235 12.43 12.37 2.19
C GLU A 235 12.28 13.42 3.31
N VAL A 236 13.17 13.40 4.30
CA VAL A 236 13.27 14.41 5.37
C VAL A 236 13.80 15.73 4.80
N ALA A 237 13.14 16.84 5.14
CA ALA A 237 13.51 18.19 4.70
C ALA A 237 14.80 18.69 5.38
#